data_AF-A0A258GUI4-F1
#
_entry.id   AF-A0A258GUI4-F1
#
_cell.length_a   1.000
_cell.length_b   1.000
_cell.length_c   1.000
_cell.angle_alpha   90.00
_cell.angle_beta   90.00
_cell.angle_gamma   90.00
#
_symmetry.space_group_name_H-M   'P 1'
#
loop_
_entity.id
_entity.type
_entity.pdbx_description
1 polymer ?
#
loop_
_entity_poly.entity_id
_entity_poly.type
_entity_poly.pdbx_seq_one_letter_code
_entity_poly.pdbx_strand_id
1 'polypeptide(L)'
;MMDTQTHDPIEFCPAAACAAAIVRLEGFIDHIASLHEEARMAGSPGLMAQLEAISDELILAADDARGRLAHVEAVSSAGAMAQLLAAIRDVRVRDDAEAVRAKDLEAKAIRFLASAGLYDAGFCRSLSGTKLGGRLHAPRERAPLQMSSAS
;
A
#
# COMPACT_ATOMS: atom_id res chain seq x y z
N MET A 1 37.80 1.63 0.50
CA MET A 1 36.94 0.92 1.47
C MET A 1 35.53 1.06 0.97
N MET A 2 34.97 -0.02 0.43
CA MET A 2 33.55 -0.07 0.08
C MET A 2 32.82 -0.38 1.38
N ASP A 3 32.09 0.60 1.91
CA ASP A 3 31.07 0.33 2.91
C ASP A 3 30.02 -0.56 2.23
N THR A 4 30.16 -1.88 2.42
CA THR A 4 29.03 -2.80 2.32
C THR A 4 28.04 -2.37 3.39
N GLN A 5 27.14 -1.45 3.03
CA GLN A 5 25.88 -1.28 3.73
C GLN A 5 25.18 -2.64 3.70
N THR A 6 25.37 -3.40 4.77
CA THR A 6 24.47 -4.48 5.15
C THR A 6 23.10 -3.84 5.36
N HIS A 7 22.29 -3.83 4.30
CA HIS A 7 20.85 -3.57 4.42
C HIS A 7 20.33 -4.60 5.42
N ASP A 8 20.04 -4.14 6.63
CA ASP A 8 19.46 -4.96 7.67
C ASP A 8 18.16 -5.56 7.10
N PRO A 9 17.95 -6.90 7.11
CA PRO A 9 16.78 -7.52 6.49
C PRO A 9 15.45 -7.16 7.19
N ILE A 10 15.54 -6.39 8.28
CA ILE A 10 14.43 -5.82 9.05
C ILE A 10 14.68 -4.31 9.21
N GLU A 11 15.13 -3.60 8.17
CA GLU A 11 14.96 -2.14 8.15
C GLU A 11 13.48 -1.86 8.38
N PHE A 12 13.16 -1.13 9.46
CA PHE A 12 11.82 -0.71 9.86
C PHE A 12 11.13 -0.03 8.68
N CYS A 13 10.44 -0.81 7.84
CA CYS A 13 9.80 -0.29 6.67
C CYS A 13 8.49 0.39 7.11
N PRO A 14 8.37 1.72 6.98
CA PRO A 14 7.19 2.43 7.47
C PRO A 14 5.91 1.94 6.76
N ALA A 15 6.01 1.60 5.47
CA ALA A 15 4.92 1.01 4.71
C ALA A 15 4.48 -0.36 5.25
N ALA A 16 5.42 -1.23 5.62
CA ALA A 16 5.09 -2.52 6.23
C ALA A 16 4.45 -2.35 7.63
N ALA A 17 4.94 -1.39 8.42
CA ALA A 17 4.35 -1.07 9.72
C ALA A 17 2.91 -0.53 9.59
N CYS A 18 2.66 0.36 8.63
CA CYS A 18 1.33 0.85 8.30
C CYS A 18 0.41 -0.28 7.85
N ALA A 19 0.84 -1.15 6.93
CA ALA A 19 0.05 -2.30 6.49
C ALA A 19 -0.26 -3.28 7.63
N ALA A 20 0.69 -3.55 8.51
CA ALA A 20 0.46 -4.39 9.68
C ALA A 20 -0.58 -3.76 10.65
N ALA A 21 -0.58 -2.43 10.78
CA ALA A 21 -1.60 -1.72 11.57
C ALA A 21 -3.00 -1.84 10.94
N ILE A 22 -3.10 -1.66 9.61
CA ILE A 22 -4.35 -1.83 8.87
C ILE A 22 -4.94 -3.23 9.11
N VAL A 23 -4.14 -4.29 8.92
CA VAL A 23 -4.58 -5.68 9.13
C VAL A 23 -5.07 -5.92 10.56
N ARG A 24 -4.39 -5.37 11.57
CA ARG A 24 -4.82 -5.50 12.98
C ARG A 24 -6.15 -4.80 13.22
N LEU A 25 -6.31 -3.58 12.74
CA LEU A 25 -7.53 -2.80 12.93
C LEU A 25 -8.73 -3.49 12.29
N GLU A 26 -8.56 -4.02 11.08
CA GLU A 26 -9.63 -4.75 10.38
C GLU A 26 -9.95 -6.08 11.06
N GLY A 27 -8.95 -6.78 11.59
CA GLY A 27 -9.20 -7.96 12.42
C GLY A 27 -10.01 -7.63 13.68
N PHE A 28 -9.81 -6.46 14.28
CA PHE A 28 -10.66 -5.99 15.38
C PHE A 28 -12.07 -5.62 14.91
N ILE A 29 -12.23 -4.99 13.74
CA ILE A 29 -13.55 -4.69 13.16
C ILE A 29 -14.35 -5.98 12.96
N ASP A 30 -13.73 -7.00 12.36
CA ASP A 30 -14.36 -8.32 12.16
C ASP A 30 -14.76 -8.97 13.49
N HIS A 31 -13.92 -8.84 14.52
CA HIS A 31 -14.22 -9.35 15.85
C HIS A 31 -15.38 -8.61 16.52
N ILE A 32 -15.41 -7.27 16.44
CA ILE A 32 -16.51 -6.45 16.97
C ILE A 32 -17.82 -6.77 16.26
N ALA A 33 -17.80 -7.00 14.95
CA ALA A 33 -18.98 -7.43 14.20
C ALA A 33 -19.53 -8.77 14.74
N SER A 34 -18.66 -9.74 15.05
CA SER A 34 -19.07 -10.99 15.69
C SER A 34 -19.69 -10.77 17.06
N LEU A 35 -19.09 -9.92 17.90
CA LEU A 35 -19.62 -9.59 19.23
C LEU A 35 -20.95 -8.82 19.16
N HIS A 36 -21.14 -7.99 18.14
CA HIS A 36 -22.39 -7.26 17.93
C HIS A 36 -23.53 -8.23 17.62
N GLU A 37 -23.26 -9.25 16.80
CA GLU A 37 -24.21 -10.33 16.54
C GLU A 37 -24.56 -11.12 17.81
N GLU A 38 -23.58 -11.44 18.65
CA GLU A 38 -23.81 -12.09 19.94
C GLU A 38 -24.66 -11.21 20.87
N ALA A 39 -24.36 -9.91 20.96
CA ALA A 39 -25.11 -8.95 21.76
C ALA A 39 -26.55 -8.78 21.27
N ARG A 40 -26.76 -8.80 19.95
CA ARG A 40 -28.06 -8.78 19.29
C ARG A 40 -28.88 -10.01 19.66
N MET A 41 -28.28 -11.20 19.59
CA MET A 41 -28.94 -12.46 19.96
C MET A 41 -29.28 -12.52 21.46
N ALA A 42 -28.45 -11.90 22.31
CA ALA A 42 -28.68 -11.79 23.75
C ALA A 42 -29.68 -10.68 24.14
N GLY A 43 -30.14 -9.85 23.19
CA GLY A 43 -31.07 -8.76 23.46
C GLY A 43 -30.48 -7.64 24.33
N SER A 44 -29.19 -7.32 24.16
CA SER A 44 -28.48 -6.33 24.97
C SER A 44 -28.24 -5.00 24.21
N PRO A 45 -29.22 -4.09 24.16
CA PRO A 45 -29.13 -2.86 23.36
C PRO A 45 -28.03 -1.91 23.84
N GLY A 46 -27.74 -1.90 25.15
CA GLY A 46 -26.64 -1.09 25.70
C GLY A 46 -25.27 -1.55 25.24
N LEU A 47 -25.06 -2.87 25.13
CA LEU A 47 -23.82 -3.43 24.60
C LEU A 47 -23.72 -3.21 23.09
N MET A 48 -24.82 -3.37 22.36
CA MET A 48 -24.85 -3.10 20.91
C MET A 48 -24.43 -1.65 20.60
N ALA A 49 -24.96 -0.67 21.34
CA ALA A 49 -24.60 0.74 21.14
C ALA A 49 -23.11 1.01 21.44
N GLN A 50 -22.53 0.34 22.44
CA GLN A 50 -21.09 0.45 22.75
C GLN A 50 -20.23 -0.18 21.64
N LEU A 51 -20.64 -1.35 21.15
CA LEU A 51 -19.93 -2.04 20.07
C LEU A 51 -19.99 -1.25 18.75
N GLU A 52 -21.13 -0.60 18.46
CA GLU A 52 -21.25 0.33 17.33
C GLU A 52 -20.28 1.51 17.45
N ALA A 53 -20.23 2.17 18.60
CA ALA A 53 -19.29 3.28 18.83
C ALA A 53 -17.82 2.85 18.66
N ILE A 54 -17.45 1.68 19.19
CA ILE A 54 -16.09 1.12 19.03
C ILE A 54 -15.82 0.79 17.56
N SER A 55 -16.80 0.22 16.85
CA SER A 55 -16.68 -0.09 15.43
C SER A 55 -16.41 1.17 14.60
N ASP A 56 -17.14 2.26 14.87
CA ASP A 56 -16.96 3.54 14.18
C ASP A 56 -15.54 4.10 14.41
N GLU A 57 -15.04 4.05 15.65
CA GLU A 57 -13.67 4.47 15.97
C GLU A 57 -12.61 3.61 15.24
N LEU A 58 -12.81 2.30 15.18
CA LEU A 58 -11.90 1.38 14.49
C LEU A 58 -11.89 1.61 12.98
N ILE A 59 -13.04 1.90 12.38
CA ILE A 59 -13.16 2.24 10.95
C ILE A 59 -12.36 3.51 10.64
N LEU A 60 -12.55 4.57 11.44
CA LEU A 60 -11.80 5.81 11.28
C LEU A 60 -10.30 5.61 11.47
N ALA A 61 -9.88 4.79 12.44
CA ALA A 61 -8.48 4.47 12.66
C ALA A 61 -7.88 3.67 11.48
N ALA A 62 -8.65 2.75 10.88
CA ALA A 62 -8.23 2.00 9.70
C ALA A 62 -8.05 2.93 8.49
N ASP A 63 -8.95 3.89 8.31
CA ASP A 63 -8.86 4.90 7.25
C ASP A 63 -7.66 5.83 7.44
N ASP A 64 -7.37 6.29 8.66
CA ASP A 64 -6.15 7.05 8.96
C ASP A 64 -4.89 6.23 8.64
N ALA A 65 -4.87 4.95 9.02
CA ALA A 65 -3.75 4.06 8.71
C ALA A 65 -3.55 3.87 7.19
N ARG A 66 -4.63 3.76 6.40
CA ARG A 66 -4.59 3.75 4.93
C ARG A 66 -4.08 5.07 4.37
N GLY A 67 -4.57 6.19 4.90
CA GLY A 67 -4.09 7.53 4.57
C GLY A 67 -2.58 7.65 4.79
N ARG A 68 -2.09 7.22 5.95
CA ARG A 68 -0.65 7.20 6.27
C ARG A 68 0.15 6.29 5.34
N LEU A 69 -0.37 5.10 5.00
CA LEU A 69 0.28 4.19 4.05
C LEU A 69 0.47 4.84 2.67
N ALA A 70 -0.48 5.67 2.25
CA ALA A 70 -0.36 6.43 1.01
C ALA A 70 0.76 7.49 1.07
N HIS A 71 1.12 8.01 2.24
CA HIS A 71 2.14 9.06 2.36
C HIS A 71 3.58 8.54 2.55
N VAL A 72 3.75 7.28 2.97
CA VAL A 72 5.09 6.70 3.20
C VAL A 72 5.71 6.19 1.90
N GLU A 73 7.03 6.32 1.78
CA GLU A 73 7.78 5.73 0.68
C GLU A 73 8.09 4.26 0.95
N ALA A 74 7.99 3.43 -0.09
CA ALA A 74 8.55 2.09 -0.05
C ALA A 74 10.07 2.19 -0.11
N VAL A 75 10.73 1.94 1.01
CA VAL A 75 12.20 1.86 1.10
C VAL A 75 12.73 0.43 0.97
N SER A 76 11.82 -0.56 0.92
CA SER A 76 12.16 -1.97 0.79
C SER A 76 11.10 -2.72 -0.04
N SER A 77 11.47 -3.91 -0.51
CA SER A 77 10.58 -4.79 -1.27
C SER A 77 9.34 -5.19 -0.47
N ALA A 78 9.51 -5.40 0.85
CA ALA A 78 8.41 -5.67 1.77
C ALA A 78 7.43 -4.48 1.84
N GLY A 79 7.96 -3.26 1.87
CA GLY A 79 7.14 -2.03 1.81
C GLY A 79 6.40 -1.87 0.50
N ALA A 80 7.08 -2.12 -0.61
CA ALA A 80 6.46 -2.05 -1.94
C ALA A 80 5.34 -3.10 -2.09
N MET A 81 5.57 -4.34 -1.62
CA MET A 81 4.55 -5.38 -1.60
C MET A 81 3.36 -4.99 -0.70
N ALA A 82 3.63 -4.40 0.47
CA ALA A 82 2.58 -3.92 1.36
C ALA A 82 1.69 -2.85 0.71
N GLN A 83 2.29 -1.89 -0.01
CA GLN A 83 1.55 -0.89 -0.78
C GLN A 83 0.74 -1.50 -1.93
N LEU A 84 1.31 -2.49 -2.64
CA LEU A 84 0.61 -3.17 -3.72
C LEU A 84 -0.60 -3.96 -3.21
N LEU A 85 -0.45 -4.69 -2.10
CA LEU A 85 -1.56 -5.43 -1.48
C LEU A 85 -2.66 -4.51 -0.99
N ALA A 86 -2.30 -3.35 -0.41
CA ALA A 86 -3.26 -2.32 -0.04
C ALA A 86 -4.00 -1.75 -1.27
N ALA A 87 -3.28 -1.46 -2.36
CA ALA A 87 -3.89 -1.00 -3.61
C ALA A 87 -4.92 -2.00 -4.17
N ILE A 88 -4.59 -3.30 -4.19
CA ILE A 88 -5.50 -4.36 -4.65
C ILE A 88 -6.75 -4.43 -3.78
N ARG A 89 -6.59 -4.21 -2.47
CA ARG A 89 -7.71 -4.20 -1.53
C ARG A 89 -8.64 -3.02 -1.79
N ASP A 90 -8.09 -1.82 -1.94
CA ASP A 90 -8.86 -0.58 -2.14
C ASP A 90 -9.62 -0.61 -3.49
N VAL A 91 -9.09 -1.24 -4.54
CA VAL A 91 -9.79 -1.40 -5.84
C VAL A 91 -11.12 -2.16 -5.72
N ARG A 92 -11.32 -2.95 -4.66
CA ARG A 92 -12.57 -3.68 -4.43
C ARG A 92 -13.68 -2.80 -3.86
N VAL A 93 -13.37 -1.60 -3.39
CA VAL A 93 -14.32 -0.66 -2.80
C VAL A 93 -14.74 0.37 -3.84
N ARG A 94 -16.06 0.60 -3.97
CA ARG A 94 -16.66 1.46 -5.01
C ARG A 94 -16.70 2.94 -4.60
N ASP A 95 -15.57 3.47 -4.14
CA ASP A 95 -15.40 4.89 -3.83
C ASP A 95 -14.25 5.49 -4.65
N ASP A 96 -14.52 6.65 -5.26
CA ASP A 96 -13.60 7.38 -6.13
C ASP A 96 -12.33 7.82 -5.39
N ALA A 97 -12.44 8.20 -4.10
CA ALA A 97 -11.28 8.60 -3.30
C ALA A 97 -10.32 7.43 -3.07
N GLU A 98 -10.87 6.24 -2.81
CA GLU A 98 -10.09 5.02 -2.62
C GLU A 98 -9.47 4.53 -3.92
N ALA A 99 -10.19 4.65 -5.04
CA ALA A 99 -9.67 4.33 -6.37
C ALA A 99 -8.47 5.22 -6.75
N VAL A 100 -8.45 6.49 -6.33
CA VAL A 100 -7.31 7.39 -6.53
C VAL A 100 -6.12 6.97 -5.66
N ARG A 101 -6.35 6.69 -4.37
CA ARG A 101 -5.29 6.20 -3.47
C ARG A 101 -4.70 4.88 -3.95
N ALA A 102 -5.53 3.94 -4.39
CA ALA A 102 -5.10 2.65 -4.91
C ALA A 102 -4.15 2.81 -6.10
N LYS A 103 -4.47 3.70 -7.05
CA LYS A 103 -3.60 4.00 -8.20
C LYS A 103 -2.25 4.57 -7.78
N ASP A 104 -2.23 5.44 -6.78
CA ASP A 104 -0.97 6.02 -6.28
C ASP A 104 -0.11 4.97 -5.57
N LEU A 105 -0.71 4.15 -4.71
CA LEU A 105 -0.05 3.03 -4.03
C LEU A 105 0.51 2.01 -5.03
N GLU A 106 -0.26 1.64 -6.05
CA GLU A 106 0.17 0.77 -7.14
C GLU A 106 1.38 1.35 -7.88
N ALA A 107 1.32 2.65 -8.25
CA ALA A 107 2.42 3.32 -8.94
C ALA A 107 3.70 3.39 -8.09
N LYS A 108 3.58 3.65 -6.78
CA LYS A 108 4.70 3.67 -5.84
C LYS A 108 5.36 2.30 -5.73
N ALA A 109 4.57 1.25 -5.53
CA ALA A 109 5.07 -0.11 -5.47
C ALA A 109 5.79 -0.50 -6.77
N ILE A 110 5.16 -0.29 -7.93
CA ILE A 110 5.74 -0.65 -9.23
C ILE A 110 7.07 0.10 -9.47
N ARG A 111 7.14 1.40 -9.17
CA ARG A 111 8.38 2.18 -9.32
C ARG A 111 9.52 1.59 -8.49
N PHE A 112 9.28 1.28 -7.22
CA PHE A 112 10.30 0.69 -6.36
C PHE A 112 10.76 -0.67 -6.88
N LEU A 113 9.82 -1.54 -7.20
CA LEU A 113 10.07 -2.90 -7.68
C LEU A 113 10.86 -2.93 -8.99
N ALA A 114 10.54 -2.02 -9.91
CA ALA A 114 11.28 -1.85 -11.16
C ALA A 114 12.70 -1.31 -10.91
N SER A 115 12.87 -0.33 -10.00
CA SER A 115 14.21 0.19 -9.67
C SER A 115 15.09 -0.82 -8.93
N ALA A 116 14.49 -1.72 -8.15
CA ALA A 116 15.20 -2.77 -7.41
C ALA A 116 15.61 -3.96 -8.30
N GLY A 117 15.20 -3.98 -9.58
CA GLY A 117 15.49 -5.08 -10.51
C GLY A 117 14.81 -6.41 -10.14
N LEU A 118 13.80 -6.36 -9.27
CA LEU A 118 13.14 -7.56 -8.73
C LEU A 118 12.05 -8.12 -9.65
N TYR A 119 11.57 -7.31 -10.60
CA TYR A 119 10.53 -7.71 -11.55
C TYR A 119 10.78 -7.15 -12.95
N ASP A 120 10.43 -7.94 -13.97
CA ASP A 120 10.50 -7.49 -15.35
C ASP A 120 9.33 -6.57 -15.75
N ALA A 121 9.53 -5.85 -16.84
CA ALA A 121 8.56 -4.94 -17.43
C ALA A 121 7.19 -5.56 -17.72
N GLY A 122 7.15 -6.85 -18.07
CA GLY A 122 5.95 -7.63 -18.36
C GLY A 122 5.16 -7.95 -17.09
N PHE A 123 5.84 -8.32 -16.01
CA PHE A 123 5.22 -8.57 -14.71
C PHE A 123 4.57 -7.31 -14.14
N CYS A 124 5.28 -6.17 -14.17
CA CYS A 124 4.74 -4.88 -13.74
C CYS A 124 3.51 -4.44 -14.56
N ARG A 125 3.48 -4.75 -15.87
CA ARG A 125 2.31 -4.52 -16.74
C ARG A 125 1.13 -5.45 -16.43
N SER A 126 1.39 -6.68 -15.99
CA SER A 126 0.33 -7.63 -15.63
C SER A 126 -0.32 -7.31 -14.30
N LEU A 127 0.44 -6.74 -13.35
CA LEU A 127 -0.07 -6.30 -12.06
C LEU A 127 -0.84 -4.98 -12.16
N SER A 128 -0.37 -4.06 -13.01
CA SER A 128 -1.06 -2.81 -13.25
C SER A 128 -2.34 -3.05 -14.06
N GLY A 129 -3.47 -3.23 -13.36
CA GLY A 129 -4.80 -3.21 -13.98
C GLY A 129 -5.11 -1.87 -14.66
N THR A 130 -4.25 -0.87 -14.46
CA THR A 130 -4.29 0.43 -15.09
C THR A 130 -3.22 0.54 -16.20
N LYS A 131 -3.53 1.28 -17.26
CA LYS A 131 -2.61 1.55 -18.40
C LYS A 131 -1.31 2.30 -18.01
N LEU A 132 -1.01 2.45 -16.72
CA LEU A 132 0.17 3.14 -16.17
C LEU A 132 1.47 2.35 -16.37
N GLY A 133 1.41 1.01 -16.40
CA GLY A 133 2.59 0.16 -16.63
C GLY A 133 3.31 0.46 -17.96
N GLY A 134 2.61 1.02 -18.95
CA GLY A 134 3.21 1.44 -20.23
C GLY A 134 3.94 2.79 -20.19
N ARG A 135 3.61 3.68 -19.24
CA ARG A 135 4.16 5.05 -19.17
C ARG A 135 5.38 5.18 -18.26
N LEU A 136 5.53 4.29 -17.28
CA LEU A 136 6.69 4.26 -16.40
C LEU A 136 7.95 3.70 -17.08
N HIS A 137 7.80 3.17 -18.29
CA HIS A 137 8.89 2.56 -19.06
C HIS A 137 9.49 3.48 -20.13
N ALA A 138 9.18 4.78 -20.12
CA ALA A 138 9.97 5.72 -20.91
C ALA A 138 11.41 5.69 -20.36
N PRO A 139 12.40 5.21 -21.13
CA PRO A 139 13.79 5.40 -20.75
C PRO A 139 13.98 6.90 -20.59
N ARG A 140 14.67 7.35 -19.53
CA ARG A 140 15.29 8.68 -19.57
C ARG A 140 16.14 8.69 -20.85
N GLU A 141 15.71 9.44 -21.86
CA GLU A 141 16.54 9.71 -23.04
C GLU A 141 17.89 10.21 -22.51
N ARG A 142 18.92 9.37 -22.67
CA ARG A 142 20.29 9.84 -22.51
C ARG A 142 20.48 10.86 -23.62
N ALA A 143 20.58 12.12 -23.24
CA ALA A 143 21.00 13.18 -24.15
C ALA A 143 22.25 12.70 -24.92
N PRO A 144 22.29 12.81 -26.26
CA PRO A 144 23.49 12.47 -26.99
C PRO A 144 24.59 13.45 -26.57
N LEU A 145 25.64 12.92 -25.95
CA LEU A 145 26.93 13.60 -25.87
C LEU A 145 27.38 13.85 -27.32
N GLN A 146 27.20 15.07 -27.81
CA GLN A 146 27.85 15.54 -29.02
C GLN A 146 29.36 15.45 -28.81
N MET A 147 29.96 14.39 -29.32
CA MET A 147 31.38 14.37 -29.64
C MET A 147 31.58 15.30 -30.83
N SER A 148 31.89 16.57 -30.57
CA SER A 148 32.47 17.45 -31.58
C SER A 148 33.97 17.14 -31.64
N SER A 149 34.33 16.28 -32.59
CA SER A 149 35.70 16.08 -33.04
C SER A 149 36.20 17.34 -33.74
N ALA A 150 37.28 17.91 -33.21
CA ALA A 150 38.08 18.93 -33.87
C ALA A 150 38.69 18.38 -35.17
N SER A 151 38.56 19.14 -36.25
CA SER A 151 39.47 19.21 -37.39
C SER A 151 39.26 20.54 -38.10
#